data_AF-A0A371G292-F1
#
_entry.id   AF-A0A371G292-F1
#
_cell.length_a   1.000
_cell.length_b   1.000
_cell.length_c   1.000
_cell.angle_alpha   90.00
_cell.angle_beta   90.00
_cell.angle_gamma   90.00
#
_symmetry.space_group_name_H-M   'P 1'
#
loop_
_entity.id
_entity.type
_entity.pdbx_description
1 polymer ?
#
loop_
_entity_poly.entity_id
_entity_poly.type
_entity_poly.pdbx_seq_one_letter_code
_entity_poly.pdbx_strand_id
1 'polypeptide(L)'
;MYVTRPISMYKRDPGALSESPLGPNSGYLVIWDLPPAYTCFGLCEDPKIRLLPFPQDKNLTITYTTHSNHSTHQNQHGTRTTTYRDKVLFIPALNQPLSSNRYYAITRQGKHQGYYPKPKTLNVLECKAGTVGNNSY
;
A
#
# COMPACT_ATOMS: atom_id res chain seq x y z
N MET A 1 7.97 -14.66 14.19
CA MET A 1 6.95 -15.50 13.49
C MET A 1 5.80 -14.60 13.02
N TYR A 2 5.13 -14.88 11.90
CA TYR A 2 3.97 -14.08 11.46
C TYR A 2 2.66 -14.66 12.00
N VAL A 3 1.79 -13.80 12.50
CA VAL A 3 0.40 -14.13 12.88
C VAL A 3 -0.54 -13.61 11.80
N THR A 4 -1.35 -14.51 11.24
CA THR A 4 -2.31 -14.13 10.19
C THR A 4 -3.57 -13.53 10.81
N ARG A 5 -4.01 -12.39 10.30
CA ARG A 5 -5.18 -11.66 10.81
C ARG A 5 -6.05 -11.18 9.63
N PRO A 6 -7.35 -11.50 9.59
CA PRO A 6 -8.24 -11.03 8.54
C PRO A 6 -8.61 -9.55 8.73
N ILE A 7 -8.85 -8.83 7.63
CA ILE A 7 -9.30 -7.43 7.67
C ILE A 7 -10.64 -7.27 8.40
N SER A 8 -11.56 -8.23 8.29
CA SER A 8 -12.85 -8.17 8.97
C SER A 8 -12.72 -8.10 10.49
N MET A 9 -11.65 -8.68 11.07
CA MET A 9 -11.37 -8.61 12.50
C MET A 9 -11.16 -7.15 12.93
N TYR A 10 -10.33 -6.40 12.21
CA TYR A 10 -10.04 -4.99 12.53
C TYR A 10 -11.22 -4.04 12.26
N LYS A 11 -12.15 -4.44 11.38
CA LYS A 11 -13.40 -3.69 11.21
C LYS A 11 -14.34 -3.85 12.41
N ARG A 12 -14.38 -5.05 12.99
CA ARG A 12 -15.24 -5.36 14.15
C ARG A 12 -14.64 -4.81 15.44
N ASP A 13 -13.33 -4.92 15.56
CA ASP A 13 -12.57 -4.43 16.70
C ASP A 13 -11.35 -3.62 16.23
N PRO A 14 -11.51 -2.29 16.08
CA PRO A 14 -10.40 -1.41 15.76
C PRO A 14 -9.30 -1.38 16.83
N GLY A 15 -9.62 -1.73 18.09
CA GLY A 15 -8.67 -1.76 19.20
C GLY A 15 -7.56 -2.79 19.00
N ALA A 16 -7.88 -3.91 18.36
CA ALA A 16 -6.93 -4.96 18.03
C ALA A 16 -5.77 -4.49 17.14
N LEU A 17 -5.88 -3.35 16.44
CA LEU A 17 -4.76 -2.77 15.67
C LEU A 17 -3.58 -2.35 16.54
N SER A 18 -3.84 -2.06 17.82
CA SER A 18 -2.83 -1.63 18.79
C SER A 18 -2.14 -2.78 19.52
N GLU A 19 -2.55 -4.02 19.26
CA GLU A 19 -1.90 -5.21 19.81
C GLU A 19 -0.55 -5.46 19.13
N SER A 20 0.52 -5.61 19.92
CA SER A 20 1.82 -6.03 19.39
C SER A 20 1.84 -7.54 19.16
N PRO A 21 2.55 -8.01 18.10
CA PRO A 21 2.68 -9.44 17.84
C PRO A 21 3.50 -10.12 18.94
N LEU A 22 3.12 -11.34 19.31
CA LEU A 22 3.75 -12.08 20.41
C LEU A 22 5.14 -12.61 20.02
N GLY A 23 6.12 -12.34 20.89
CA GLY A 23 7.49 -12.85 20.77
C GLY A 23 8.43 -12.00 19.92
N PRO A 24 9.75 -12.25 20.01
CA PRO A 24 10.75 -11.48 19.29
C PRO A 24 10.71 -11.78 17.78
N ASN A 25 10.96 -10.75 16.97
CA ASN A 25 10.94 -10.81 15.51
C ASN A 25 9.63 -11.40 14.96
N SER A 26 8.52 -11.03 15.59
CA SER A 26 7.18 -11.39 15.17
C SER A 26 6.48 -10.25 14.45
N GLY A 27 5.53 -10.59 13.60
CA GLY A 27 4.82 -9.62 12.76
C GLY A 27 3.42 -10.09 12.45
N TYR A 28 2.66 -9.24 11.77
CA TYR A 28 1.33 -9.59 11.29
C TYR A 28 1.31 -9.81 9.79
N LEU A 29 0.53 -10.79 9.36
CA LEU A 29 0.13 -10.98 7.98
C LEU A 29 -1.36 -10.71 7.87
N VAL A 30 -1.71 -9.61 7.23
CA VAL A 30 -3.08 -9.16 7.00
C VAL A 30 -3.58 -9.75 5.69
N ILE A 31 -4.72 -10.44 5.75
CA ILE A 31 -5.40 -10.99 4.57
C ILE A 31 -6.72 -10.27 4.31
N TRP A 32 -7.06 -10.11 3.04
CA TRP A 32 -8.32 -9.50 2.63
C TRP A 32 -9.43 -10.54 2.52
N ASP A 33 -10.26 -10.62 3.54
CA ASP A 33 -11.38 -11.57 3.63
C ASP A 33 -12.76 -10.92 3.36
N LEU A 34 -12.78 -9.64 3.01
CA LEU A 34 -14.02 -8.92 2.71
C LEU A 34 -14.46 -9.13 1.26
N PRO A 35 -15.78 -9.12 1.01
CA PRO A 35 -16.29 -9.11 -0.36
C PRO A 35 -15.78 -7.88 -1.12
N PRO A 36 -15.63 -7.98 -2.45
CA PRO A 36 -15.29 -6.82 -3.27
C PRO A 36 -16.30 -5.70 -3.09
N ALA A 37 -15.81 -4.46 -3.05
CA ALA A 37 -16.68 -3.30 -3.17
C ALA A 37 -17.02 -3.10 -4.65
N TYR A 38 -18.22 -2.61 -4.94
CA TYR A 38 -18.64 -2.30 -6.32
C TYR A 38 -19.04 -0.84 -6.44
N THR A 39 -18.81 -0.30 -7.63
CA THR A 39 -19.15 1.03 -8.13
C THR A 39 -20.09 0.87 -9.33
N CYS A 40 -20.52 1.98 -9.95
CA CYS A 40 -21.38 1.96 -11.14
C CYS A 40 -22.64 1.10 -10.95
N PHE A 41 -23.39 1.34 -9.85
CA PHE A 41 -24.59 0.57 -9.49
C PHE A 41 -24.38 -0.95 -9.39
N GLY A 42 -23.19 -1.39 -8.95
CA GLY A 42 -22.88 -2.82 -8.77
C GLY A 42 -22.20 -3.48 -9.97
N LEU A 43 -21.91 -2.74 -11.05
CA LEU A 43 -21.39 -3.29 -12.30
C LEU A 43 -19.86 -3.27 -12.40
N CYS A 44 -19.17 -2.45 -11.60
CA CYS A 44 -17.71 -2.31 -11.68
C CYS A 44 -17.08 -2.51 -10.30
N GLU A 45 -16.23 -3.51 -10.11
CA GLU A 45 -15.47 -3.70 -8.87
C GLU A 45 -14.61 -2.45 -8.57
N ASP A 46 -14.64 -1.94 -7.32
CA ASP A 46 -13.77 -0.84 -6.88
C ASP A 46 -12.35 -1.38 -6.67
N PRO A 47 -11.36 -0.96 -7.48
CA PRO A 47 -10.00 -1.42 -7.33
C PRO A 47 -9.27 -0.76 -6.15
N LYS A 48 -9.89 0.22 -5.47
CA LYS A 48 -9.22 1.03 -4.43
C LYS A 48 -9.33 0.40 -3.06
N ILE A 49 -8.17 0.14 -2.44
CA ILE A 49 -8.08 -0.17 -1.01
C ILE A 49 -7.87 1.12 -0.24
N ARG A 50 -8.91 1.51 0.52
CA ARG A 50 -8.93 2.72 1.36
C ARG A 50 -8.78 2.43 2.85
N LEU A 51 -8.71 1.15 3.20
CA LEU A 51 -8.63 0.69 4.57
C LEU A 51 -7.18 0.33 4.89
N LEU A 52 -6.76 0.76 6.08
CA LEU A 52 -5.57 0.23 6.74
C LEU A 52 -6.03 -0.86 7.73
N PRO A 53 -5.18 -1.85 8.00
CA PRO A 53 -3.84 -2.08 7.44
C PRO A 53 -3.89 -2.60 5.99
N PHE A 54 -2.81 -2.40 5.22
CA PHE A 54 -2.76 -2.93 3.85
C PHE A 54 -2.72 -4.47 3.86
N PRO A 55 -3.53 -5.16 3.04
CA PRO A 55 -3.49 -6.61 2.92
C PRO A 55 -2.28 -7.11 2.12
N GLN A 56 -1.66 -8.21 2.54
CA GLN A 56 -0.48 -8.82 1.89
C GLN A 56 -0.84 -9.82 0.79
N ASP A 57 -2.10 -10.29 0.73
CA ASP A 57 -2.62 -11.18 -0.31
C ASP A 57 -3.13 -10.42 -1.55
N LYS A 58 -2.98 -9.09 -1.59
CA LYS A 58 -3.38 -8.25 -2.73
C LYS A 58 -2.17 -7.59 -3.39
N ASN A 59 -2.24 -7.50 -4.72
CA ASN A 59 -1.26 -6.77 -5.52
C ASN A 59 -1.62 -5.29 -5.54
N LEU A 60 -1.02 -4.51 -4.65
CA LEU A 60 -1.27 -3.08 -4.55
C LEU A 60 -0.50 -2.32 -5.63
N THR A 61 -1.15 -1.32 -6.20
CA THR A 61 -0.51 -0.36 -7.11
C THR A 61 -0.58 1.02 -6.48
N ILE A 62 0.58 1.61 -6.16
CA ILE A 62 0.63 3.00 -5.75
C ILE A 62 0.58 3.89 -6.99
N THR A 63 -0.15 4.99 -6.90
CA THR A 63 -0.19 6.02 -7.95
C THR A 63 0.25 7.33 -7.32
N TYR A 64 1.27 7.96 -7.88
CA TYR A 64 1.75 9.27 -7.42
C TYR A 64 2.06 10.16 -8.62
N THR A 65 1.91 11.47 -8.41
CA THR A 65 2.03 12.47 -9.47
C THR A 65 3.10 13.47 -9.09
N THR A 66 4.06 13.69 -10.00
CA THR A 66 5.08 14.72 -9.85
C THR A 66 4.81 15.87 -10.81
N HIS A 67 5.11 17.08 -10.35
CA HIS A 67 5.01 18.30 -11.13
C HIS A 67 6.42 18.82 -11.36
N SER A 68 6.85 18.89 -12.62
CA SER A 68 8.15 19.44 -13.00
C SER A 68 7.92 20.70 -13.83
N ASN A 69 8.54 21.81 -13.44
CA ASN A 69 8.54 23.01 -14.25
C ASN A 69 9.51 22.81 -15.41
N HIS A 70 9.07 23.12 -16.63
CA HIS A 70 9.95 23.12 -17.80
C HIS A 70 9.99 24.53 -18.40
N SER A 71 11.18 25.10 -18.49
CA SER A 71 11.45 26.33 -19.23
C SER A 71 11.84 25.95 -20.66
N THR A 72 10.97 26.21 -21.62
CA THR A 72 11.36 26.24 -23.04
C THR A 72 12.15 27.52 -23.34
N HIS A 73 12.99 27.51 -24.38
CA HIS A 73 13.82 28.65 -24.82
C HIS A 73 13.03 29.91 -25.21
N GLN A 74 11.71 29.81 -25.33
CA GLN A 74 10.79 30.94 -25.40
C GLN A 74 10.11 31.07 -24.05
N ASN A 75 9.96 32.31 -23.54
CA ASN A 75 9.33 32.73 -22.29
C ASN A 75 7.94 32.10 -22.01
N GLN A 76 7.88 30.79 -21.89
CA GLN A 76 6.73 29.94 -21.68
C GLN A 76 7.09 29.05 -20.49
N HIS A 77 6.45 29.36 -19.36
CA HIS A 77 6.55 28.57 -18.16
C HIS A 77 5.44 27.52 -18.19
N GLY A 78 5.80 26.27 -18.48
CA GLY A 78 4.86 25.15 -18.47
C GLY A 78 5.14 24.20 -17.30
N THR A 79 4.11 23.83 -16.55
CA THR A 79 4.20 22.76 -15.55
C THR A 79 3.87 21.44 -16.23
N ARG A 80 4.84 20.52 -16.28
CA ARG A 80 4.63 19.16 -16.76
C ARG A 80 4.25 18.25 -15.61
N THR A 81 3.08 17.63 -15.71
CA THR A 81 2.57 16.67 -14.73
C THR A 81 2.87 15.25 -15.21
N THR A 82 3.59 14.46 -14.42
CA THR A 82 3.88 13.05 -14.73
C THR A 82 3.29 12.15 -13.66
N THR A 83 2.49 11.16 -14.07
CA THR A 83 1.88 10.19 -13.15
C THR A 83 2.60 8.85 -13.25
N TYR A 84 3.06 8.34 -12.12
CA TYR A 84 3.75 7.06 -12.00
C TYR A 84 2.85 6.04 -11.32
N ARG A 85 3.04 4.77 -11.68
CA ARG A 85 2.32 3.64 -11.09
C ARG A 85 3.29 2.52 -10.79
N ASP A 86 3.45 2.20 -9.51
CA ASP A 86 4.33 1.13 -9.07
C ASP A 86 3.52 0.03 -8.38
N LYS A 87 3.77 -1.22 -8.76
CA LYS A 87 3.27 -2.38 -8.03
C LYS A 87 4.13 -2.57 -6.79
N VAL A 88 3.51 -2.59 -5.62
CA VAL A 88 4.21 -2.65 -4.33
C VAL A 88 3.55 -3.69 -3.43
N LEU A 89 4.37 -4.46 -2.72
CA LEU A 89 3.94 -5.26 -1.58
C LEU A 89 4.31 -4.51 -0.31
N PHE A 90 3.34 -4.29 0.58
CA PHE A 90 3.56 -3.68 1.88
C PHE A 90 3.60 -4.77 2.94
N ILE A 91 4.70 -4.88 3.68
CA ILE A 91 4.87 -5.81 4.80
C ILE A 91 4.88 -4.99 6.10
N PRO A 92 3.98 -5.23 7.07
CA PRO A 92 4.00 -4.51 8.33
C PRO A 92 5.34 -4.69 9.06
N ALA A 93 5.81 -3.62 9.71
CA ALA A 93 7.05 -3.68 10.46
C ALA A 93 6.99 -4.74 11.59
N LEU A 94 8.11 -5.45 11.79
CA LEU A 94 8.23 -6.45 12.86
C LEU A 94 8.19 -5.78 14.24
N ASN A 95 7.70 -6.52 15.23
CA ASN A 95 7.64 -6.13 16.64
C ASN A 95 6.83 -4.85 16.91
N GLN A 96 6.01 -4.41 15.95
CA GLN A 96 5.19 -3.22 16.07
C GLN A 96 3.71 -3.55 15.86
N PRO A 97 2.80 -2.82 16.55
CA PRO A 97 1.38 -2.92 16.28
C PRO A 97 1.05 -2.37 14.88
N LEU A 98 -0.05 -2.81 14.29
CA LEU A 98 -0.50 -2.36 12.98
C LEU A 98 -0.93 -0.88 13.00
N SER A 99 -1.37 -0.38 14.15
CA SER A 99 -1.70 1.04 14.37
C SER A 99 -0.50 1.97 14.22
N SER A 100 0.74 1.45 14.25
CA SER A 100 1.93 2.23 13.93
C SER A 100 1.97 2.71 12.47
N ASN A 101 1.18 2.05 11.61
CA ASN A 101 1.13 2.26 10.16
C ASN A 101 2.51 2.25 9.49
N ARG A 102 3.46 1.49 10.03
CA ARG A 102 4.81 1.36 9.51
C ARG A 102 4.93 0.10 8.67
N TYR A 103 5.44 0.25 7.45
CA TYR A 103 5.54 -0.83 6.49
C TYR A 103 6.90 -0.81 5.81
N TYR A 104 7.41 -1.99 5.50
CA TYR A 104 8.39 -2.21 4.46
C TYR A 104 7.66 -2.28 3.12
N ALA A 105 7.96 -1.34 2.23
CA ALA A 105 7.46 -1.31 0.86
C ALA A 105 8.47 -2.00 -0.05
N ILE A 106 8.03 -3.05 -0.75
CA ILE A 106 8.83 -3.80 -1.72
C ILE A 106 8.24 -3.53 -3.11
N THR A 107 9.01 -2.82 -3.94
CA THR A 107 8.61 -2.59 -5.33
C THR A 107 8.74 -3.88 -6.16
N ARG A 108 7.71 -4.17 -6.95
CA ARG A 108 7.64 -5.35 -7.83
C ARG A 108 7.77 -4.88 -9.28
N GLN A 109 8.96 -4.43 -9.66
CA GLN A 109 9.24 -4.00 -11.04
C GLN A 109 9.50 -5.21 -11.95
N GLY A 110 8.80 -5.30 -13.10
CA GLY A 110 9.15 -6.19 -14.21
C GLY A 110 8.04 -7.09 -14.75
N LYS A 111 8.24 -7.60 -15.98
CA LYS A 111 7.36 -8.53 -16.71
C LYS A 111 7.46 -10.00 -16.27
N HIS A 112 8.41 -10.37 -15.41
CA HIS A 112 8.73 -11.78 -15.08
C HIS A 112 8.46 -12.08 -13.59
N GLN A 113 7.26 -11.81 -13.11
CA GLN A 113 6.87 -12.22 -11.75
C GLN A 113 6.73 -13.76 -11.73
N GLY A 114 7.58 -14.46 -10.97
CA GLY A 114 7.55 -15.92 -10.82
C GLY A 114 8.70 -16.69 -11.47
N TYR A 115 9.52 -16.03 -12.30
CA TYR A 115 10.84 -16.56 -12.68
C TYR A 115 11.84 -16.09 -11.61
N TYR A 116 12.88 -16.87 -11.30
CA TYR A 116 14.06 -16.38 -10.55
C TYR A 116 15.15 -15.90 -11.54
N PRO A 117 14.99 -14.80 -12.31
CA PRO A 117 16.15 -14.13 -12.88
C PRO A 117 16.72 -13.22 -11.79
N LYS A 118 18.04 -13.05 -11.79
CA LYS A 118 18.82 -12.27 -10.82
C LYS A 118 18.05 -11.09 -10.22
N PRO A 119 18.05 -10.92 -8.88
CA PRO A 119 17.25 -9.90 -8.23
C PRO A 119 17.57 -8.53 -8.83
N LYS A 120 16.61 -7.98 -9.58
CA LYS A 120 16.58 -6.52 -9.77
C LYS A 120 16.40 -5.94 -8.37
N THR A 121 17.25 -4.98 -8.05
CA THR A 121 17.39 -4.33 -6.75
C THR A 121 16.04 -4.26 -6.01
N LEU A 122 15.88 -5.08 -4.97
CA LEU A 122 14.75 -4.98 -4.06
C LEU A 122 14.95 -3.67 -3.28
N ASN A 123 14.27 -2.61 -3.72
CA ASN A 123 14.23 -1.38 -2.95
C ASN A 123 13.22 -1.60 -1.82
N VAL A 124 13.75 -1.89 -0.63
CA VAL A 124 12.97 -1.95 0.61
C VAL A 124 13.01 -0.57 1.22
N LEU A 125 11.87 0.11 1.23
CA LEU A 125 11.72 1.41 1.88
C LEU A 125 10.83 1.24 3.11
N GLU A 126 11.23 1.83 4.22
CA GLU A 126 10.35 1.98 5.38
C GLU A 126 9.45 3.19 5.16
N CYS A 127 8.14 3.01 5.26
CA CYS A 127 7.17 4.07 5.01
C CYS A 127 6.10 4.08 6.11
N LYS A 128 5.63 5.27 6.47
CA LYS A 128 4.47 5.45 7.36
C LYS A 128 3.23 5.79 6.53
N ALA A 129 2.22 4.94 6.58
CA ALA A 129 0.95 5.19 5.91
C ALA A 129 0.09 6.17 6.75
N GLY A 130 -0.51 7.16 6.09
CA GLY A 130 -1.51 8.03 6.68
C GLY A 130 -2.90 7.73 6.13
N THR A 131 -3.93 7.98 6.91
CA THR A 131 -5.31 8.03 6.41
C THR A 131 -5.47 9.34 5.62
N VAL A 132 -5.97 9.27 4.39
CA VAL A 132 -6.36 10.49 3.66
C VAL A 132 -7.53 11.09 4.44
N GLY A 133 -7.30 12.22 5.10
CA GLY A 133 -8.38 13.01 5.70
C GLY A 133 -9.38 13.36 4.61
N ASN A 134 -10.66 13.10 4.86
CA ASN A 134 -11.74 13.61 4.02
C ASN A 134 -11.68 15.14 4.07
N ASN A 135 -11.06 15.78 3.07
CA ASN A 135 -11.37 17.17 2.79
C ASN A 135 -12.83 17.19 2.36
N SER A 136 -13.68 17.64 3.27
CA SER A 136 -15.09 17.92 3.02
C SER A 136 -15.20 19.35 2.49
N TYR A 137 -16.01 19.47 1.43
CA TYR A 137 -16.43 20.66 0.67
C TYR A 137 -15.42 21.23 -0.33
#